data_AF-A0AAX3ZX00-F1
#
_entry.id   AF-A0AAX3ZX00-F1
#
_cell.length_a   1.000
_cell.length_b   1.000
_cell.length_c   1.000
_cell.angle_alpha   90.00
_cell.angle_beta   90.00
_cell.angle_gamma   90.00
#
_symmetry.space_group_name_H-M   'P 1'
#
loop_
_entity.id
_entity.type
_entity.pdbx_description
1 polymer ?
#
loop_
_entity_poly.entity_id
_entity_poly.type
_entity_poly.pdbx_seq_one_letter_code
_entity_poly.pdbx_strand_id
1 'polypeptide(L)'
;MNSNDPNHSPLRDVAQNPEATARYLADVQRVLLDIGKNLETLAHETRVHLRDTHVEGDRWYHARLRAMPVEKALGNVLKNLNNLTEGLEKSAYKRRAHDEAVVNTAKERKEKALERERKKNPPTLQAAPNPPQQGAQGQNLGYGGPTSIYDMGRESA
;
A
#
# COMPACT_ATOMS: atom_id res chain seq x y z
N MET A 1 28.16 22.63 -2.64
CA MET A 1 27.13 22.54 -1.60
C MET A 1 26.68 23.97 -1.30
N ASN A 2 25.61 24.44 -1.95
CA ASN A 2 25.08 25.79 -1.77
C ASN A 2 23.89 25.72 -0.82
N SER A 3 24.17 25.86 0.47
CA SER A 3 23.22 25.84 1.58
C SER A 3 22.64 27.23 1.87
N ASN A 4 21.99 27.85 0.88
CA ASN A 4 21.27 29.12 1.04
C ASN A 4 19.94 29.18 0.25
N ASP A 5 19.41 28.02 -0.15
CA ASP A 5 18.05 27.77 -0.64
C ASP A 5 16.94 28.14 0.38
N PRO A 6 16.18 29.27 0.35
CA PRO A 6 15.09 29.48 1.31
C PRO A 6 13.98 28.41 1.22
N ASN A 7 13.93 27.64 0.12
CA ASN A 7 13.00 26.53 -0.09
C ASN A 7 13.58 25.15 0.23
N HIS A 8 14.82 25.06 0.73
CA HIS A 8 15.44 23.80 1.10
C HIS A 8 14.93 23.35 2.48
N SER A 9 13.94 22.46 2.47
CA SER A 9 13.52 21.73 3.67
C SER A 9 14.26 20.39 3.74
N PRO A 10 14.91 20.05 4.85
CA PRO A 10 15.71 18.82 4.97
C PRO A 10 14.89 17.54 4.75
N LEU A 11 13.57 17.58 4.97
CA LEU A 11 12.68 16.44 4.75
C LEU A 11 12.15 16.36 3.31
N ARG A 12 12.43 17.35 2.47
CA ARG A 12 11.95 17.38 1.09
C ARG A 12 12.56 16.27 0.26
N ASP A 13 13.87 16.06 0.41
CA ASP A 13 14.61 15.00 -0.29
C ASP A 13 14.15 13.61 0.19
N VAL A 14 13.87 13.49 1.49
CA VAL A 14 13.32 12.26 2.09
C VAL A 14 11.93 11.94 1.52
N ALA A 15 11.05 12.93 1.40
CA ALA A 15 9.69 12.75 0.91
C ALA A 15 9.62 12.39 -0.59
N GLN A 16 10.56 12.92 -1.38
CA GLN A 16 10.64 12.64 -2.81
C GLN A 16 11.01 11.18 -3.11
N ASN A 17 11.80 10.54 -2.25
CA ASN A 17 12.26 9.18 -2.44
C ASN A 17 11.53 8.19 -1.50
N PRO A 18 10.78 7.20 -2.02
CA PRO A 18 10.05 6.23 -1.18
C PRO A 18 10.97 5.39 -0.28
N GLU A 19 12.18 5.07 -0.75
CA GLU A 19 13.16 4.31 0.01
C GLU A 19 13.78 5.15 1.14
N ALA A 20 14.06 6.43 0.87
CA ALA A 20 14.53 7.36 1.89
C ALA A 20 13.46 7.60 2.95
N THR A 21 12.19 7.72 2.55
CA THR A 21 11.05 7.80 3.47
C THR A 21 10.98 6.56 4.37
N ALA A 22 11.12 5.35 3.81
CA ALA A 22 11.07 4.12 4.59
C ALA A 22 12.21 4.03 5.62
N ARG A 23 13.45 4.38 5.23
CA ARG A 23 14.59 4.43 6.14
C ARG A 23 14.35 5.42 7.29
N TYR A 24 13.92 6.64 6.95
CA TYR A 24 13.64 7.67 7.93
C TYR A 24 12.56 7.23 8.94
N LEU A 25 11.46 6.63 8.46
CA LEU A 25 10.39 6.15 9.33
C LEU A 25 10.86 4.98 10.22
N ALA A 26 11.73 4.10 9.72
CA ALA A 26 12.32 3.01 10.50
C ALA A 26 13.26 3.54 11.60
N ASP A 27 14.06 4.56 11.32
CA ASP A 27 14.91 5.21 12.32
C ASP A 27 14.08 5.86 13.43
N VAL A 28 13.01 6.57 13.05
CA VAL A 28 12.06 7.14 14.02
C VAL A 28 11.39 6.02 14.84
N GLN A 29 10.97 4.93 14.21
CA GLN A 29 10.38 3.79 14.91
C GLN A 29 11.35 3.20 15.94
N ARG A 30 12.63 3.05 15.59
CA ARG A 30 13.65 2.54 16.52
C ARG A 30 13.78 3.43 17.76
N VAL A 31 13.87 4.75 17.57
CA VAL A 31 13.93 5.72 18.67
C VAL A 31 12.66 5.63 19.54
N LEU A 32 11.48 5.52 18.91
CA LEU A 32 10.22 5.37 19.64
C LEU A 32 10.15 4.08 20.45
N LEU A 33 10.67 2.97 19.93
CA LEU A 33 10.72 1.70 20.67
C LEU A 33 11.64 1.79 21.89
N ASP A 34 12.77 2.47 21.77
CA ASP A 34 13.68 2.68 22.90
C ASP A 34 13.07 3.63 23.95
N ILE A 35 12.38 4.69 23.51
CA ILE A 35 11.57 5.54 24.40
C ILE A 35 10.46 4.72 25.06
N GLY A 36 9.80 3.83 24.32
CA GLY A 36 8.76 2.92 24.81
C GLY A 36 9.23 2.09 26.00
N LYS A 37 10.41 1.45 25.89
CA LYS A 37 11.02 0.68 26.99
C LYS A 37 11.29 1.54 28.23
N ASN A 38 11.80 2.75 28.03
CA ASN A 38 12.03 3.69 29.13
C ASN A 38 10.72 4.10 29.81
N LEU A 39 9.65 4.32 29.03
CA LEU A 39 8.32 4.65 29.56
C LEU A 39 7.66 3.46 30.27
N GLU A 40 7.86 2.23 29.81
CA GLU A 40 7.39 1.02 30.49
C GLU A 40 8.06 0.87 31.86
N THR A 41 9.38 1.09 31.91
CA THR A 41 10.15 1.08 33.16
C THR A 41 9.65 2.18 34.10
N LEU A 42 9.51 3.41 33.60
CA LEU A 42 8.99 4.52 34.37
C LEU A 42 7.57 4.26 34.90
N ALA A 43 6.71 3.65 34.09
CA ALA A 43 5.34 3.30 34.50
C ALA A 43 5.33 2.25 35.61
N HIS A 44 6.25 1.28 35.56
CA HIS A 44 6.42 0.31 36.63
C HIS A 44 6.88 0.97 37.92
N GLU A 45 7.96 1.73 37.88
CA GLU A 45 8.52 2.43 39.05
C GLU A 45 7.51 3.41 39.66
N THR A 46 6.81 4.17 38.81
CA THR A 46 5.76 5.11 39.26
C THR A 46 4.63 4.36 39.95
N ARG A 47 4.20 3.22 39.40
CA ARG A 47 3.15 2.40 40.01
C ARG A 47 3.58 1.86 41.37
N VAL A 48 4.81 1.35 41.49
CA VAL A 48 5.35 0.84 42.76
C VAL A 48 5.38 1.97 43.78
N HIS A 49 6.04 3.08 43.43
CA HIS A 49 6.18 4.24 44.31
C HIS A 49 4.82 4.78 44.79
N LEU A 50 3.89 5.07 43.88
CA LEU A 50 2.61 5.68 44.23
C LEU A 50 1.69 4.76 45.05
N ARG A 51 1.80 3.44 44.84
CA ARG A 51 1.03 2.47 45.63
C ARG A 51 1.62 2.24 47.02
N ASP A 52 2.92 2.45 47.18
CA ASP A 52 3.62 2.32 48.47
C ASP A 52 3.57 3.62 49.29
N THR A 53 3.23 4.76 48.67
CA THR A 53 2.99 6.02 49.39
C THR A 53 1.65 6.04 50.13
N HIS A 54 1.70 5.62 51.39
CA HIS A 54 0.58 5.63 52.32
C HIS A 54 0.55 6.92 53.14
N VAL A 55 -0.67 7.38 53.43
CA VAL A 55 -0.96 8.51 54.32
C VAL A 55 -1.59 7.96 55.60
N GLU A 56 -1.36 8.62 56.73
CA GLU A 56 -1.95 8.21 58.01
C GLU A 56 -3.48 8.09 57.89
N GLY A 57 -4.04 6.97 58.36
CA GLY A 57 -5.45 6.64 58.24
C GLY A 57 -5.85 5.91 56.94
N ASP A 58 -4.91 5.68 56.02
CA ASP A 58 -5.19 4.89 54.82
C ASP A 58 -5.45 3.42 55.14
N ARG A 59 -6.58 2.91 54.62
CA ARG A 59 -6.77 1.49 54.33
C ARG A 59 -5.91 1.06 53.12
N TRP A 60 -5.67 -0.25 53.03
CA TRP A 60 -4.83 -0.92 52.01
C TRP A 60 -5.10 -0.55 50.53
N TYR A 61 -6.28 -0.03 50.19
CA TYR A 61 -6.65 0.30 48.81
C TYR A 61 -6.61 1.81 48.48
N HIS A 62 -6.47 2.70 49.47
CA HIS A 62 -6.55 4.15 49.21
C HIS A 62 -5.36 4.66 48.40
N ALA A 63 -4.14 4.22 48.70
CA ALA A 63 -2.95 4.56 47.91
C ALA A 63 -3.11 4.13 46.44
N ARG A 64 -3.65 2.92 46.21
CA ARG A 64 -3.98 2.45 44.87
C ARG A 64 -4.99 3.35 44.14
N LEU A 65 -6.08 3.75 44.79
CA LEU A 65 -7.08 4.62 44.15
C LEU A 65 -6.50 5.99 43.77
N ARG A 66 -5.59 6.55 44.58
CA ARG A 66 -4.89 7.80 44.25
C ARG A 66 -3.87 7.62 43.12
N ALA A 67 -3.23 6.46 43.02
CA ALA A 67 -2.29 6.14 41.95
C ALA A 67 -2.98 5.89 40.59
N MET A 68 -4.23 5.39 40.58
CA MET A 68 -4.94 4.97 39.36
C MET A 68 -4.98 6.00 38.22
N PRO A 69 -5.24 7.30 38.45
CA PRO A 69 -5.25 8.30 37.38
C PRO A 69 -3.90 8.41 36.66
N VAL A 70 -2.81 8.36 37.41
CA VAL A 70 -1.44 8.44 36.87
C VAL A 70 -1.11 7.16 36.09
N GLU A 71 -1.41 6.00 36.66
CA GLU A 71 -1.22 4.71 35.99
C GLU A 71 -1.99 4.64 34.66
N LYS A 72 -3.24 5.12 34.66
CA LYS A 72 -4.07 5.16 33.45
C LYS A 72 -3.50 6.11 32.40
N ALA A 73 -3.01 7.28 32.81
CA ALA A 73 -2.38 8.23 31.89
C ALA A 73 -1.12 7.64 31.24
N LEU A 74 -0.24 7.00 32.02
CA LEU A 74 0.96 6.34 31.50
C LEU A 74 0.61 5.15 30.58
N GLY A 75 -0.38 4.34 30.96
CA GLY A 75 -0.87 3.26 30.09
C GLY A 75 -1.43 3.76 28.75
N ASN A 76 -2.11 4.91 28.74
CA ASN A 76 -2.59 5.53 27.50
C ASN A 76 -1.43 6.02 26.63
N VAL A 77 -0.38 6.59 27.22
CA VAL A 77 0.83 7.01 26.47
C VAL A 77 1.48 5.81 25.79
N LEU A 78 1.68 4.70 26.51
CA LEU A 78 2.23 3.46 25.95
C LEU A 78 1.36 2.91 24.81
N LYS A 79 0.04 2.90 24.98
CA LYS A 79 -0.89 2.49 23.92
C LYS A 79 -0.77 3.38 22.68
N ASN A 80 -0.69 4.70 22.87
CA ASN A 80 -0.55 5.64 21.76
C ASN A 80 0.79 5.50 21.04
N LEU A 81 1.87 5.19 21.78
CA LEU A 81 3.18 4.90 21.21
C LEU A 81 3.14 3.66 20.33
N ASN A 82 2.50 2.57 20.78
CA ASN A 82 2.33 1.36 19.97
C ASN A 82 1.51 1.63 18.69
N ASN A 83 0.42 2.39 18.81
CA ASN A 83 -0.38 2.79 17.65
C ASN A 83 0.43 3.67 16.66
N LEU A 84 1.28 4.55 17.19
CA LEU A 84 2.15 5.40 16.39
C LEU A 84 3.17 4.56 15.62
N THR A 85 3.85 3.61 16.28
CA THR A 85 4.83 2.73 15.62
C THR A 85 4.18 1.89 14.51
N GLU A 86 2.98 1.33 14.75
CA GLU A 86 2.23 0.65 13.69
C GLU A 86 1.83 1.59 12.55
N GLY A 87 1.48 2.83 12.87
CA GLY A 87 1.14 3.86 11.90
C GLY A 87 2.31 4.20 10.98
N LEU A 88 3.53 4.25 11.52
CA LEU A 88 4.77 4.50 10.75
C LEU A 88 5.05 3.38 9.76
N GLU A 89 4.92 2.11 10.17
CA GLU A 89 5.09 0.97 9.27
C GLU A 89 4.07 0.98 8.13
N LYS A 90 2.78 1.20 8.46
CA LYS A 90 1.70 1.28 7.48
C LYS A 90 1.91 2.43 6.49
N SER A 91 2.44 3.55 6.94
CA SER A 91 2.69 4.71 6.07
C SER A 91 3.91 4.48 5.15
N ALA A 92 4.97 3.83 5.62
CA ALA A 92 6.08 3.41 4.77
C ALA A 92 5.61 2.46 3.65
N TYR A 93 4.81 1.45 4.00
CA TYR A 93 4.21 0.52 3.03
C TYR A 93 3.35 1.25 1.99
N LYS A 94 2.43 2.13 2.44
CA LYS A 94 1.55 2.89 1.53
C LYS A 94 2.32 3.82 0.61
N ARG A 95 3.41 4.45 1.07
CA ARG A 95 4.24 5.34 0.23
C ARG A 95 4.91 4.57 -0.90
N ARG A 96 5.38 3.34 -0.63
CA ARG A 96 5.94 2.46 -1.66
C ARG A 96 4.86 2.02 -2.65
N ALA A 97 3.71 1.57 -2.17
CA ALA A 97 2.59 1.17 -3.02
C ALA A 97 2.12 2.31 -3.94
N HIS A 98 2.11 3.55 -3.46
CA HIS A 98 1.82 4.73 -4.27
C HIS A 98 2.84 4.90 -5.41
N ASP A 99 4.12 4.74 -5.13
CA ASP A 99 5.19 4.87 -6.13
C ASP A 99 5.06 3.83 -7.25
N GLU A 100 4.82 2.57 -6.86
CA GLU A 100 4.58 1.46 -7.78
C GLU A 100 3.34 1.71 -8.65
N ALA A 101 2.25 2.23 -8.07
CA ALA A 101 1.04 2.58 -8.80
C ALA A 101 1.27 3.70 -9.83
N VAL A 102 2.09 4.71 -9.51
CA VAL A 102 2.45 5.79 -10.44
C VAL A 102 3.25 5.24 -11.62
N VAL A 103 4.23 4.37 -11.37
CA VAL A 103 5.02 3.71 -12.41
C VAL A 103 4.14 2.85 -13.32
N ASN A 104 3.23 2.07 -12.73
CA ASN A 104 2.30 1.22 -13.50
C ASN A 104 1.33 2.05 -14.34
N THR A 105 0.77 3.14 -13.78
CA THR A 105 -0.10 4.06 -14.52
C THR A 105 0.61 4.65 -15.74
N ALA A 106 1.89 5.00 -15.61
CA ALA A 106 2.68 5.52 -16.73
C ALA A 106 2.88 4.46 -17.83
N LYS A 107 3.09 3.19 -17.46
CA LYS A 107 3.19 2.07 -18.42
C LYS A 107 1.87 1.82 -19.13
N GLU A 108 0.76 1.73 -18.40
CA GLU A 108 -0.57 1.53 -18.96
C GLU A 108 -0.95 2.62 -19.97
N ARG A 109 -0.59 3.88 -19.70
CA ARG A 109 -0.83 4.99 -20.63
C ARG A 109 -0.03 4.84 -21.92
N LYS A 110 1.22 4.38 -21.84
CA LYS A 110 2.06 4.10 -23.02
C LYS A 110 1.49 2.95 -23.85
N GLU A 111 1.08 1.87 -23.20
CA GLU A 111 0.46 0.71 -23.85
C GLU A 111 -0.86 1.09 -24.53
N LYS A 112 -1.73 1.84 -23.85
CA LYS A 112 -2.97 2.37 -24.43
C LYS A 112 -2.72 3.32 -25.60
N ALA A 113 -1.65 4.11 -25.56
CA ALA A 113 -1.28 4.97 -26.69
C ALA A 113 -0.86 4.14 -27.92
N LEU A 114 -0.02 3.12 -27.72
CA LEU A 114 0.37 2.18 -28.78
C LEU A 114 -0.82 1.39 -29.33
N GLU A 115 -1.75 0.97 -28.47
CA GLU A 115 -2.97 0.29 -28.90
C GLU A 115 -3.88 1.22 -29.73
N ARG A 116 -3.99 2.49 -29.34
CA ARG A 116 -4.71 3.51 -30.13
C ARG A 116 -4.05 3.75 -31.48
N GLU A 117 -2.73 3.81 -31.55
CA GLU A 117 -1.99 3.93 -32.81
C GLU A 117 -2.20 2.70 -33.71
N ARG A 118 -2.14 1.49 -33.14
CA ARG A 118 -2.45 0.24 -33.87
C ARG A 118 -3.89 0.17 -34.38
N LYS A 119 -4.85 0.68 -33.61
CA LYS A 119 -6.26 0.76 -34.05
C LYS A 119 -6.47 1.84 -35.11
N LYS A 120 -5.73 2.96 -35.03
CA LYS A 120 -5.83 4.07 -35.99
C LYS A 120 -5.18 3.73 -37.33
N ASN A 121 -4.09 2.96 -37.30
CA ASN A 121 -3.39 2.43 -38.46
C ASN A 121 -3.43 0.89 -38.41
N PRO A 122 -4.58 0.27 -38.75
CA PRO A 122 -4.63 -1.18 -38.82
C PRO A 122 -3.54 -1.65 -39.79
N PRO A 123 -2.71 -2.64 -39.42
CA PRO A 123 -1.78 -3.21 -40.38
C PRO A 123 -2.58 -3.70 -41.57
N THR A 124 -2.24 -3.21 -42.76
CA THR A 124 -2.79 -3.75 -44.01
C THR A 124 -2.39 -5.20 -44.06
N LEU A 125 -3.33 -6.09 -43.71
CA LEU A 125 -3.23 -7.50 -44.00
C LEU A 125 -3.02 -7.57 -45.52
N GLN A 126 -1.81 -7.95 -45.95
CA GLN A 126 -1.60 -8.31 -47.34
C GLN A 126 -2.61 -9.40 -47.64
N ALA A 127 -3.55 -9.10 -48.55
CA ALA A 127 -4.46 -10.10 -49.06
C ALA A 127 -3.62 -11.28 -49.54
N ALA A 128 -3.96 -12.48 -49.08
CA ALA A 128 -3.36 -13.69 -49.60
C ALA A 128 -3.42 -13.64 -51.14
N PRO A 129 -2.36 -14.02 -51.86
CA PRO A 129 -2.36 -13.94 -53.32
C PRO A 129 -3.59 -14.67 -53.86
N ASN A 130 -4.41 -13.98 -54.65
CA ASN A 130 -5.58 -14.60 -55.28
C ASN A 130 -5.11 -15.86 -56.03
N PRO A 131 -5.67 -17.05 -55.75
CA PRO A 131 -5.39 -18.22 -56.56
C PRO A 131 -5.89 -17.94 -58.00
N PRO A 132 -5.15 -18.37 -59.02
CA PRO A 132 -5.47 -18.05 -60.41
C PRO A 132 -6.84 -18.60 -60.78
N GLN A 133 -7.67 -17.74 -61.36
CA GLN A 133 -8.91 -18.14 -62.01
C GLN A 133 -8.59 -19.15 -63.13
N GLN A 134 -8.79 -20.42 -62.84
CA GLN A 134 -8.95 -21.46 -63.85
C GLN A 134 -10.40 -21.92 -63.78
N GLY A 135 -11.10 -21.72 -64.89
CA GLY A 135 -12.51 -22.03 -65.03
C GLY A 135 -12.78 -23.53 -64.89
N ALA A 136 -13.92 -23.85 -64.28
CA ALA A 136 -14.66 -25.08 -64.55
C ALA A 136 -16.11 -24.89 -64.11
N GLN A 137 -17.01 -25.05 -65.07
CA GLN A 137 -18.44 -25.29 -64.85
C GLN A 137 -18.61 -26.53 -63.96
N GLY A 138 -19.50 -26.49 -62.97
CA GLY A 138 -19.82 -27.67 -62.16
C GLY A 138 -20.95 -27.41 -61.18
N GLN A 139 -21.98 -28.23 -61.24
CA GLN A 139 -23.26 -28.13 -60.53
C GLN A 139 -23.17 -28.45 -59.03
N ASN A 140 -24.15 -27.91 -58.29
CA ASN A 140 -24.75 -28.42 -57.04
C ASN A 140 -23.84 -28.84 -55.87
N LEU A 141 -24.10 -28.29 -54.69
CA LEU A 141 -24.70 -28.96 -53.54
C LEU A 141 -24.41 -28.14 -52.28
N GLY A 142 -25.46 -27.92 -51.49
CA GLY A 142 -25.41 -27.04 -50.33
C GLY A 142 -24.45 -27.49 -49.24
N TYR A 143 -24.14 -26.57 -48.34
CA TYR A 143 -24.15 -26.79 -46.89
C TYR A 143 -23.88 -25.43 -46.23
N GLY A 144 -24.89 -24.87 -45.57
CA GLY A 144 -24.72 -23.76 -44.65
C GLY A 144 -24.00 -24.27 -43.41
N GLY A 145 -22.73 -23.89 -43.23
CA GLY A 145 -21.98 -24.10 -41.99
C GLY A 145 -22.10 -22.88 -41.08
N PRO A 146 -22.21 -23.05 -39.75
CA PRO A 146 -22.58 -21.97 -38.84
C PRO A 146 -21.48 -20.90 -38.76
N THR A 147 -21.90 -19.64 -38.79
CA THR A 147 -21.03 -18.45 -38.69
C THR A 147 -20.64 -18.08 -37.25
N SER A 148 -20.91 -18.95 -36.26
CA SER A 148 -20.64 -18.65 -34.86
C SER A 148 -20.51 -19.89 -33.97
N ILE A 149 -19.52 -19.86 -33.07
CA ILE A 149 -19.18 -20.88 -32.06
C ILE A 149 -20.20 -21.02 -30.92
N TYR A 150 -21.27 -20.23 -30.91
CA TYR A 150 -22.31 -20.25 -29.87
C TYR A 150 -23.53 -21.13 -30.23
N ASP A 151 -23.53 -21.76 -31.41
CA ASP A 151 -24.64 -22.59 -31.89
C ASP A 151 -24.50 -24.10 -31.56
N MET A 152 -23.55 -24.47 -30.69
CA MET A 152 -23.49 -25.83 -30.14
C MET A 152 -24.49 -25.95 -28.99
N GLY A 153 -25.76 -26.07 -29.35
CA GLY A 153 -26.82 -26.51 -28.46
C GLY A 153 -26.49 -27.88 -27.86
N ARG A 154 -26.62 -27.97 -26.53
CA ARG A 154 -26.69 -29.21 -25.76
C ARG A 154 -27.62 -30.20 -26.44
N GLU A 155 -27.18 -31.45 -26.56
CA GLU A 155 -28.09 -32.58 -26.40
C GLU A 155 -27.37 -33.71 -25.63
N SER A 156 -28.06 -34.15 -24.59
CA SER A 156 -27.73 -35.29 -23.73
C SER A 156 -28.77 -36.35 -24.06
N ALA A 157 -28.35 -37.58 -24.36
CA ALA A 157 -29.03 -38.86 -24.14
C ALA A 157 -28.27 -39.98 -24.87
#